data_AF-A0A1D2XDT6-F1
#
_entry.id   AF-A0A1D2XDT6-F1
#
_cell.length_a   1.000
_cell.length_b   1.000
_cell.length_c   1.000
_cell.angle_alpha   90.00
_cell.angle_beta   90.00
_cell.angle_gamma   90.00
#
_symmetry.space_group_name_H-M   'P 1'
#
loop_
_entity.id
_entity.type
_entity.pdbx_description
1 polymer ?
#
loop_
_entity_poly.entity_id
_entity_poly.type
_entity_poly.pdbx_seq_one_letter_code
_entity_poly.pdbx_strand_id
1 'polypeptide(L)'
;MLVSQALTSSKQVNLTVKPIIDEYDCSAYGLFLGESQIHIEYSRSDAVAIASKYNSGTALSEIFAKIEQEKCKREYLPIINDLKRTVGKRDTAISVLESTVDKLKLHMLKNHIFPPFDAETLADKHLLEEDVAEELARLLNHVAEKRFTHTCQLSKYITSSNLGNNYPRISGVLGFSDNTHSWKLEGAIDYGIHRLVKEELGLKDNGTDVRPGLFISYDQLRSRN
;
A
#
# COMPACT_ATOMS: atom_id res chain seq x y z
N MET A 1 50.24 14.95 55.63
CA MET A 1 50.28 13.94 54.55
C MET A 1 49.70 12.62 55.08
N LEU A 2 48.41 12.61 55.46
CA LEU A 2 47.77 11.52 56.23
C LEU A 2 46.30 11.30 55.81
N VAL A 3 46.01 11.27 54.51
CA VAL A 3 44.64 10.97 54.01
C VAL A 3 44.61 9.92 52.88
N SER A 4 45.76 9.44 52.38
CA SER A 4 45.79 8.60 51.17
C SER A 4 45.82 7.08 51.42
N GLN A 5 45.35 6.57 52.56
CA GLN A 5 45.42 5.13 52.87
C GLN A 5 44.12 4.46 53.37
N ALA A 6 42.95 5.06 53.12
CA ALA A 6 41.66 4.49 53.56
C ALA A 6 40.65 4.21 52.42
N LEU A 7 41.12 3.84 51.23
CA LEU A 7 40.25 3.39 50.12
C LEU A 7 40.70 2.04 49.54
N THR A 8 41.23 1.15 50.39
CA THR A 8 41.37 -0.27 50.07
C THR A 8 40.20 -1.04 50.70
N SER A 9 39.57 -1.90 49.89
CA SER A 9 38.64 -2.96 50.29
C SER A 9 37.16 -2.57 50.47
N SER A 10 36.52 -2.06 49.40
CA SER A 10 35.10 -2.39 49.20
C SER A 10 35.04 -3.91 48.95
N LYS A 11 34.79 -4.71 49.99
CA LYS A 11 34.54 -6.16 49.85
C LYS A 11 33.39 -6.32 48.85
N GLN A 12 33.73 -6.77 47.63
CA GLN A 12 32.72 -7.15 46.66
C GLN A 12 31.90 -8.28 47.28
N VAL A 13 30.63 -8.00 47.56
CA VAL A 13 29.72 -8.98 48.14
C VAL A 13 29.46 -10.02 47.06
N ASN A 14 29.77 -11.29 47.33
CA ASN A 14 29.57 -12.35 46.35
C ASN A 14 28.08 -12.70 46.21
N LEU A 15 27.65 -13.04 44.99
CA LEU A 15 26.39 -13.72 44.78
C LEU A 15 26.49 -15.17 45.25
N THR A 16 25.45 -15.63 45.94
CA THR A 16 25.27 -17.04 46.30
C THR A 16 24.00 -17.61 45.67
N VAL A 17 24.02 -18.90 45.36
CA VAL A 17 22.88 -19.64 44.80
C VAL A 17 22.32 -20.54 45.89
N LYS A 18 21.03 -20.42 46.20
CA LYS A 18 20.34 -21.31 47.14
C LYS A 18 19.10 -21.90 46.47
N PRO A 19 18.78 -23.19 46.67
CA PRO A 19 17.50 -23.72 46.22
C PRO A 19 16.36 -23.02 46.97
N ILE A 20 15.30 -22.72 46.26
CA ILE A 20 14.06 -22.17 46.81
C ILE A 20 12.88 -22.96 46.24
N ILE A 21 11.78 -22.98 46.99
CA ILE A 21 10.49 -23.45 46.50
C ILE A 21 9.74 -22.18 46.11
N ASP A 22 9.34 -22.07 44.85
CA ASP A 22 8.54 -20.93 44.41
C ASP A 22 7.07 -21.08 44.84
N GLU A 23 6.25 -20.09 44.51
CA GLU A 23 4.82 -20.08 44.86
C GLU A 23 3.99 -21.19 44.14
N TYR A 24 4.60 -21.93 43.21
CA TYR A 24 3.98 -23.00 42.43
C TYR A 24 4.55 -24.39 42.77
N ASP A 25 5.25 -24.53 43.90
CA ASP A 25 5.97 -25.75 44.28
C ASP A 25 6.98 -26.24 43.22
N CYS A 26 7.44 -25.35 42.33
CA CYS A 26 8.49 -25.65 41.37
C CYS A 26 9.86 -25.49 42.02
N SER A 27 10.78 -26.40 41.69
CA SER A 27 12.17 -26.28 42.10
C SER A 27 12.82 -25.09 41.38
N ALA A 28 13.16 -24.05 42.12
CA ALA A 28 13.87 -22.89 41.60
C ALA A 28 15.14 -22.59 42.41
N TYR A 29 15.95 -21.65 41.92
CA TYR A 29 17.21 -21.27 42.53
C TYR A 29 17.26 -19.75 42.68
N GLY A 30 17.26 -19.28 43.93
CA GLY A 30 17.39 -17.87 44.26
C GLY A 30 18.85 -17.42 44.18
N LEU A 31 19.05 -16.24 43.61
CA LEU A 31 20.31 -15.51 43.65
C LEU A 31 20.28 -14.50 44.80
N PHE A 32 21.24 -14.61 45.71
CA PHE A 32 21.29 -13.82 46.94
C PHE A 32 22.55 -12.96 47.02
N LEU A 33 22.38 -11.70 47.40
CA LEU A 33 23.45 -10.78 47.78
C LEU A 33 23.41 -10.62 49.32
N GLY A 34 24.26 -11.36 50.03
CA GLY A 34 24.11 -11.55 51.47
C GLY A 34 22.82 -12.35 51.77
N GLU A 35 21.91 -11.75 52.53
CA GLU A 35 20.61 -12.36 52.85
C GLU A 35 19.47 -11.88 51.93
N SER A 36 19.72 -10.90 51.07
CA SER A 36 18.70 -10.36 50.16
C SER A 36 18.62 -11.15 48.87
N GLN A 37 17.45 -11.70 48.55
CA GLN A 37 17.17 -12.28 47.25
C GLN A 37 17.00 -11.18 46.20
N ILE A 38 17.68 -11.32 45.07
CA ILE A 38 17.64 -10.32 43.99
C ILE A 38 17.03 -10.84 42.70
N HIS A 39 17.00 -12.17 42.51
CA HIS A 39 16.53 -12.80 41.27
C HIS A 39 16.26 -14.29 41.48
N ILE A 40 15.47 -14.90 40.60
CA ILE A 40 15.12 -16.32 40.59
C ILE A 40 15.45 -16.91 39.22
N GLU A 41 16.11 -18.08 39.20
CA GLU A 41 16.26 -18.90 38.00
C GLU A 41 15.71 -20.30 38.22
N TYR A 42 15.06 -20.85 37.19
CA TYR A 42 14.47 -22.20 37.22
C TYR A 42 15.47 -23.30 36.84
N SER A 43 16.73 -22.93 36.67
CA SER A 43 17.81 -23.80 36.24
C SER A 43 19.03 -23.58 37.13
N ARG A 44 19.48 -24.62 37.82
CA ARG A 44 20.65 -24.56 38.71
C ARG A 44 21.89 -24.09 37.97
N SER A 45 22.10 -24.63 36.77
CA SER A 45 23.26 -24.29 35.94
C SER A 45 23.24 -22.82 35.52
N ASP A 46 22.07 -22.27 35.22
CA ASP A 46 21.95 -20.85 34.84
C ASP A 46 22.16 -19.94 36.05
N ALA A 47 21.59 -20.28 37.21
CA ALA A 47 21.82 -19.56 38.46
C ALA A 47 23.32 -19.53 38.83
N VAL A 48 24.00 -20.67 38.74
CA VAL A 48 25.45 -20.78 38.99
C VAL A 48 26.25 -19.98 37.96
N ALA A 49 25.87 -20.00 36.69
CA ALA A 49 26.54 -19.23 35.65
C ALA A 49 26.41 -17.71 35.88
N ILE A 50 25.25 -17.23 36.34
CA ILE A 50 25.03 -15.83 36.71
C ILE A 50 25.92 -15.44 37.89
N ALA A 51 25.88 -16.24 38.96
CA ALA A 51 26.70 -15.99 40.15
C ALA A 51 28.20 -16.00 39.82
N SER A 52 28.65 -16.95 38.99
CA SER A 52 30.06 -17.02 38.56
C SER A 52 30.49 -15.79 37.77
N LYS A 53 29.66 -15.29 36.85
CA LYS A 53 29.97 -14.07 36.07
C LYS A 53 30.04 -12.83 36.96
N TYR A 54 29.07 -12.68 37.86
CA TYR A 54 29.06 -11.56 38.80
C TYR A 54 30.28 -11.59 39.73
N ASN A 55 30.59 -12.75 40.30
CA ASN A 55 31.75 -12.93 41.18
C ASN A 55 33.08 -12.77 40.43
N SER A 56 33.10 -12.86 39.10
CA SER A 56 34.26 -12.54 38.26
C SER A 56 34.40 -11.05 37.91
N GLY A 57 33.49 -10.20 38.39
CA GLY A 57 33.55 -8.75 38.21
C GLY A 57 32.59 -8.16 37.17
N THR A 58 31.76 -8.98 36.51
CA THR A 58 30.75 -8.47 35.56
C THR A 58 29.57 -7.82 36.31
N ALA A 59 29.11 -6.66 35.85
CA ALA A 59 27.97 -5.99 36.46
C ALA A 59 26.67 -6.80 36.27
N LEU A 60 25.80 -6.83 37.29
CA LEU A 60 24.50 -7.53 37.20
C LEU A 60 23.63 -7.00 36.06
N SER A 61 23.66 -5.69 35.80
CA SER A 61 22.94 -5.06 34.70
C SER A 61 23.33 -5.65 33.35
N GLU A 62 24.62 -5.89 33.12
CA GLU A 62 25.12 -6.50 31.87
C GLU A 62 24.71 -7.97 31.76
N ILE A 63 24.74 -8.71 32.88
CA ILE A 63 24.35 -10.12 32.90
C ILE A 63 22.85 -10.25 32.58
N PHE A 64 21.99 -9.49 33.25
CA PHE A 64 20.54 -9.54 33.02
C PHE A 64 20.15 -9.01 31.65
N ALA A 65 20.77 -7.93 31.17
CA ALA A 65 20.53 -7.44 29.81
C ALA A 65 20.84 -8.52 28.76
N LYS A 66 21.92 -9.29 28.94
CA LYS A 66 22.28 -10.38 28.03
C LYS A 66 21.30 -11.55 28.12
N ILE A 67 20.86 -11.92 29.32
CA ILE A 67 19.87 -13.00 29.50
C ILE A 67 18.55 -12.61 28.84
N GLU A 68 18.08 -11.40 29.08
CA GLU A 68 16.83 -10.90 28.51
C GLU A 68 16.92 -10.85 26.97
N GLN A 69 18.04 -10.35 26.44
CA GLN A 69 18.28 -10.34 25.01
C GLN A 69 18.26 -11.76 24.40
N GLU A 70 18.88 -12.74 25.06
CA GLU A 70 18.91 -14.12 24.57
C GLU A 70 17.57 -14.84 24.71
N LYS A 71 16.81 -14.60 25.80
CA LYS A 71 15.43 -15.07 25.96
C LYS A 71 14.55 -14.52 24.84
N CYS A 72 14.61 -13.20 24.63
CA CYS A 72 13.89 -12.51 23.56
C CYS A 72 14.26 -13.07 22.17
N LYS A 73 15.56 -13.28 21.88
CA LYS A 73 15.97 -13.91 20.62
C LYS A 73 15.43 -15.33 20.47
N ARG A 74 15.52 -16.17 21.50
CA ARG A 74 15.06 -17.57 21.41
C ARG A 74 13.56 -17.66 21.18
N GLU A 75 12.79 -16.81 21.83
CA GLU A 75 11.33 -16.82 21.76
C GLU A 75 10.81 -16.15 20.49
N TYR A 76 11.29 -14.95 20.17
CA TYR A 76 10.71 -14.14 19.10
C TYR A 76 11.38 -14.35 17.73
N LEU A 77 12.65 -14.74 17.65
CA LEU A 77 13.32 -14.91 16.36
C LEU A 77 12.68 -15.99 15.47
N PRO A 78 12.26 -17.16 15.99
CA PRO A 78 11.54 -18.15 15.19
C PRO A 78 10.22 -17.60 14.64
N ILE A 79 9.46 -16.87 15.47
CA ILE A 79 8.18 -16.25 15.10
C ILE A 79 8.41 -15.22 13.99
N ILE A 80 9.38 -14.33 14.16
CA ILE A 80 9.75 -13.31 13.16
C ILE A 80 10.14 -13.97 11.83
N ASN A 81 10.94 -15.03 11.88
CA ASN A 81 11.38 -15.73 10.68
C ASN A 81 10.22 -16.43 9.96
N ASP A 82 9.28 -17.02 10.70
CA ASP A 82 8.10 -17.64 10.10
C ASP A 82 7.14 -16.61 9.51
N LEU A 83 6.94 -15.48 10.19
CA LEU A 83 6.20 -14.34 9.65
C LEU A 83 6.83 -13.82 8.36
N LYS A 84 8.15 -13.60 8.32
CA LYS A 84 8.87 -13.19 7.10
C LYS A 84 8.67 -14.17 5.96
N ARG A 85 8.75 -15.47 6.23
CA ARG A 85 8.51 -16.51 5.23
C ARG A 85 7.07 -16.46 4.71
N THR A 86 6.10 -16.28 5.60
CA THR A 86 4.67 -16.19 5.25
C THR A 86 4.38 -14.96 4.41
N VAL A 87 4.93 -13.80 4.77
CA VAL A 87 4.81 -12.57 3.99
C VAL A 87 5.42 -12.75 2.60
N GLY A 88 6.64 -13.29 2.49
CA GLY A 88 7.27 -13.51 1.17
C GLY A 88 6.49 -14.47 0.25
N LYS A 89 5.81 -15.49 0.82
CA LYS A 89 4.90 -16.35 0.04
C LYS A 89 3.69 -15.58 -0.48
N ARG A 90 3.12 -14.68 0.32
CA ARG A 90 1.99 -13.84 -0.08
C ARG A 90 2.39 -12.86 -1.17
N ASP A 91 3.54 -12.21 -1.05
CA ASP A 91 4.04 -11.28 -2.07
C ASP A 91 4.21 -11.97 -3.43
N THR A 92 4.74 -13.20 -3.43
CA THR A 92 4.87 -14.01 -4.64
C THR A 92 3.50 -14.33 -5.24
N ALA A 93 2.51 -14.69 -4.40
CA ALA A 93 1.16 -14.99 -4.87
C ALA A 93 0.45 -13.74 -5.43
N ILE A 94 0.62 -12.58 -4.79
CA ILE A 94 0.11 -11.29 -5.28
C ILE A 94 0.68 -10.99 -6.66
N SER A 95 2.00 -11.10 -6.83
CA SER A 95 2.65 -10.87 -8.13
C SER A 95 2.11 -11.79 -9.25
N VAL A 96 1.84 -13.06 -8.93
CA VAL A 96 1.23 -14.00 -9.90
C VAL A 96 -0.21 -13.61 -10.24
N LEU A 97 -0.99 -13.17 -9.25
CA LEU A 97 -2.36 -12.71 -9.46
C LEU A 97 -2.41 -11.43 -10.30
N GLU A 98 -1.55 -10.46 -10.02
CA GLU A 98 -1.42 -9.22 -10.81
C GLU A 98 -1.13 -9.54 -12.28
N SER A 99 -0.15 -10.41 -12.54
CA SER A 99 0.18 -10.85 -13.91
C SER A 99 -1.01 -11.55 -14.61
N THR A 100 -1.81 -12.31 -13.85
CA THR A 100 -2.99 -13.01 -14.38
C THR A 100 -4.11 -12.02 -14.72
N VAL A 101 -4.36 -11.05 -13.84
CA VAL A 101 -5.32 -9.97 -14.06
C VAL A 101 -4.96 -9.18 -15.31
N ASP A 102 -3.69 -8.84 -15.51
CA ASP A 102 -3.26 -8.11 -16.71
C ASP A 102 -3.46 -8.91 -18.00
N LYS A 103 -3.20 -10.22 -17.96
CA LYS A 103 -3.49 -11.11 -19.10
C LYS A 103 -4.98 -11.19 -19.39
N LEU A 104 -5.82 -11.25 -18.35
CA LEU A 104 -7.27 -11.26 -18.49
C LEU A 104 -7.78 -9.94 -19.07
N LYS A 105 -7.32 -8.79 -18.57
CA LYS A 105 -7.63 -7.47 -19.14
C LYS A 105 -7.28 -7.39 -20.61
N LEU A 106 -6.09 -7.87 -20.98
CA LEU A 106 -5.64 -7.89 -22.37
C LEU A 106 -6.50 -8.81 -23.25
N HIS A 107 -6.94 -9.96 -22.72
CA HIS A 107 -7.84 -10.87 -23.41
C HIS A 107 -9.23 -10.25 -23.62
N MET A 108 -9.77 -9.60 -22.59
CA MET A 108 -11.05 -8.89 -22.65
C MET A 108 -11.03 -7.77 -23.69
N LEU A 109 -9.97 -6.95 -23.70
CA LEU A 109 -9.76 -5.91 -24.70
C LEU A 109 -9.69 -6.49 -26.13
N LYS A 110 -8.92 -7.56 -26.33
CA LYS A 110 -8.79 -8.21 -27.65
C LYS A 110 -10.10 -8.78 -28.17
N ASN A 111 -10.95 -9.28 -27.29
CA ASN A 111 -12.22 -9.91 -27.65
C ASN A 111 -13.42 -8.96 -27.57
N HIS A 112 -13.19 -7.68 -27.23
CA HIS A 112 -14.24 -6.70 -26.97
C HIS A 112 -15.30 -7.21 -25.98
N ILE A 113 -14.85 -7.90 -24.92
CA ILE A 113 -15.69 -8.37 -23.83
C ILE A 113 -15.58 -7.32 -22.73
N PHE A 114 -16.48 -6.33 -22.76
CA PHE A 114 -16.57 -5.31 -21.74
C PHE A 114 -17.73 -5.67 -20.80
N PRO A 115 -17.49 -5.82 -19.48
CA PRO A 115 -18.59 -5.81 -18.53
C PRO A 115 -19.28 -4.44 -18.62
N PRO A 116 -20.55 -4.33 -18.19
CA PRO A 116 -21.21 -3.03 -18.10
C PRO A 116 -20.35 -2.07 -17.28
N PHE A 117 -20.12 -0.88 -17.84
CA PHE A 117 -19.46 0.20 -17.13
C PHE A 117 -20.44 0.79 -16.12
N ASP A 118 -20.05 0.83 -14.85
CA ASP A 118 -20.83 1.43 -13.77
C ASP A 118 -20.28 2.81 -13.40
N ALA A 119 -21.19 3.73 -13.06
CA ALA A 119 -20.84 5.11 -12.77
C ALA A 119 -20.01 5.24 -11.49
N GLU A 120 -20.30 4.44 -10.46
CA GLU A 120 -19.61 4.47 -9.16
C GLU A 120 -18.12 4.12 -9.32
N THR A 121 -17.80 3.01 -9.99
CA THR A 121 -16.42 2.60 -10.25
C THR A 121 -15.69 3.63 -11.11
N LEU A 122 -16.36 4.23 -12.09
CA LEU A 122 -15.75 5.28 -12.93
C LEU A 122 -15.51 6.58 -12.16
N ALA A 123 -16.43 6.97 -11.28
CA ALA A 123 -16.30 8.13 -10.40
C ALA A 123 -15.07 7.96 -9.49
N ASP A 124 -14.94 6.80 -8.84
CA ASP A 124 -13.82 6.51 -7.95
C ASP A 124 -12.49 6.39 -8.70
N LYS A 125 -12.49 5.69 -9.85
CA LYS A 125 -11.28 5.46 -10.65
C LYS A 125 -10.70 6.75 -11.22
N HIS A 126 -11.55 7.68 -11.62
CA HIS A 126 -11.15 8.89 -12.35
C HIS A 126 -11.39 10.19 -11.57
N LEU A 127 -11.86 10.11 -10.33
CA LEU A 127 -12.20 11.25 -9.46
C LEU A 127 -13.19 12.21 -10.13
N LEU A 128 -14.26 11.66 -10.72
CA LEU A 128 -15.27 12.43 -11.44
C LEU A 128 -16.44 12.80 -10.52
N GLU A 129 -17.12 13.89 -10.85
CA GLU A 129 -18.44 14.19 -10.29
C GLU A 129 -19.45 13.12 -10.72
N GLU A 130 -20.42 12.81 -9.86
CA GLU A 130 -21.42 11.75 -10.06
C GLU A 130 -22.12 11.87 -11.42
N ASP A 131 -22.64 13.05 -11.75
CA ASP A 131 -23.34 13.30 -13.02
C ASP A 131 -22.44 13.09 -14.26
N VAL A 132 -21.14 13.42 -14.14
CA VAL A 132 -20.15 13.23 -15.22
C VAL A 132 -19.82 11.75 -15.38
N ALA A 133 -19.69 11.03 -14.27
CA ALA A 133 -19.45 9.59 -14.26
C ALA A 133 -20.63 8.81 -14.85
N GLU A 134 -21.88 9.23 -14.56
CA GLU A 134 -23.08 8.66 -15.16
C GLU A 134 -23.12 8.83 -16.69
N GLU A 135 -22.86 10.04 -17.18
CA GLU A 135 -22.81 10.29 -18.63
C GLU A 135 -21.69 9.49 -19.31
N LEU A 136 -20.53 9.40 -18.66
CA LEU A 136 -19.40 8.60 -19.16
C LEU A 136 -19.74 7.11 -19.20
N ALA A 137 -20.34 6.56 -18.14
CA ALA A 137 -20.76 5.16 -18.08
C ALA A 137 -21.75 4.83 -19.20
N ARG A 138 -22.76 5.69 -19.40
CA ARG A 138 -23.74 5.53 -20.48
C ARG A 138 -23.09 5.59 -21.86
N LEU A 139 -22.19 6.55 -22.09
CA LEU A 139 -21.46 6.65 -23.34
C LEU A 139 -20.64 5.37 -23.59
N LEU A 140 -19.85 4.93 -22.61
CA LEU A 140 -19.00 3.75 -22.72
C LEU A 140 -19.80 2.48 -23.04
N ASN A 141 -20.90 2.24 -22.31
CA ASN A 141 -21.80 1.12 -22.59
C ASN A 141 -22.38 1.19 -24.02
N HIS A 142 -22.76 2.39 -24.48
CA HIS A 142 -23.29 2.59 -25.83
C HIS A 142 -22.25 2.32 -26.94
N VAL A 143 -20.99 2.74 -26.73
CA VAL A 143 -19.95 2.61 -27.76
C VAL A 143 -19.15 1.31 -27.68
N ALA A 144 -19.15 0.61 -26.55
CA ALA A 144 -18.45 -0.66 -26.36
C ALA A 144 -18.94 -1.73 -27.36
N GLU A 145 -20.24 -1.76 -27.64
CA GLU A 145 -20.84 -2.69 -28.62
C GLU A 145 -20.34 -2.45 -30.05
N LYS A 146 -19.82 -1.26 -30.36
CA LYS A 146 -19.38 -0.89 -31.71
C LYS A 146 -17.98 -1.38 -32.05
N ARG A 147 -17.23 -1.91 -31.06
CA ARG A 147 -15.91 -2.55 -31.25
C ARG A 147 -14.91 -1.68 -32.01
N PHE A 148 -14.90 -0.39 -31.74
CA PHE A 148 -13.89 0.50 -32.31
C PHE A 148 -12.49 0.09 -31.86
N THR A 149 -11.52 0.32 -32.73
CA THR A 149 -10.09 0.06 -32.48
C THR A 149 -9.26 1.33 -32.49
N HIS A 150 -9.76 2.40 -33.12
CA HIS A 150 -9.09 3.69 -33.23
C HIS A 150 -9.96 4.84 -32.73
N THR A 151 -9.34 5.86 -32.13
CA THR A 151 -10.01 7.07 -31.64
C THR A 151 -10.77 7.81 -32.75
N CYS A 152 -10.27 7.81 -34.00
CA CYS A 152 -10.95 8.45 -35.11
C CYS A 152 -12.33 7.84 -35.45
N GLN A 153 -12.50 6.54 -35.21
CA GLN A 153 -13.77 5.86 -35.44
C GLN A 153 -14.80 6.31 -34.42
N LEU A 154 -14.37 6.43 -33.15
CA LEU A 154 -15.18 6.96 -32.06
C LEU A 154 -15.58 8.41 -32.34
N SER A 155 -14.63 9.31 -32.63
CA SER A 155 -14.94 10.72 -32.88
C SER A 155 -15.87 10.90 -34.09
N LYS A 156 -15.65 10.15 -35.17
CA LYS A 156 -16.54 10.13 -36.34
C LYS A 156 -17.92 9.63 -35.98
N TYR A 157 -18.02 8.59 -35.14
CA TYR A 157 -19.31 8.07 -34.71
C TYR A 157 -20.07 9.07 -33.85
N ILE A 158 -19.43 9.67 -32.85
CA ILE A 158 -20.05 10.67 -31.96
C ILE A 158 -20.63 11.84 -32.75
N THR A 159 -19.84 12.39 -33.67
CA THR A 159 -20.24 13.53 -34.51
C THR A 159 -21.34 13.17 -35.50
N SER A 160 -21.19 12.05 -36.23
CA SER A 160 -22.17 11.65 -37.26
C SER A 160 -23.51 11.21 -36.70
N SER A 161 -23.53 10.63 -35.50
CA SER A 161 -24.77 10.22 -34.81
C SER A 161 -25.31 11.27 -33.85
N ASN A 162 -24.65 12.43 -33.78
CA ASN A 162 -25.01 13.54 -32.91
C ASN A 162 -25.13 13.14 -31.43
N LEU A 163 -24.33 12.15 -31.01
CA LEU A 163 -24.39 11.57 -29.66
C LEU A 163 -24.05 12.58 -28.58
N GLY A 164 -23.25 13.61 -28.89
CA GLY A 164 -22.90 14.64 -27.92
C GLY A 164 -24.11 15.35 -27.30
N ASN A 165 -25.23 15.45 -28.03
CA ASN A 165 -26.45 16.06 -27.48
C ASN A 165 -27.12 15.25 -26.37
N ASN A 166 -26.82 13.94 -26.29
CA ASN A 166 -27.37 13.04 -25.27
C ASN A 166 -26.59 13.09 -23.96
N TYR A 167 -25.41 13.70 -23.96
CA TYR A 167 -24.49 13.78 -22.83
C TYR A 167 -24.05 15.24 -22.61
N PRO A 168 -24.96 16.12 -22.14
CA PRO A 168 -24.75 17.56 -22.13
C PRO A 168 -23.64 18.05 -21.20
N ARG A 169 -23.18 17.25 -20.24
CA ARG A 169 -22.09 17.63 -19.32
C ARG A 169 -20.73 17.27 -19.87
N ILE A 170 -20.60 16.12 -20.51
CA ILE A 170 -19.34 15.67 -21.11
C ILE A 170 -19.15 16.11 -22.57
N SER A 171 -20.21 16.63 -23.20
CA SER A 171 -20.18 17.07 -24.59
C SER A 171 -20.62 18.53 -24.74
N GLY A 172 -20.16 19.16 -25.81
CA GLY A 172 -20.45 20.55 -26.09
C GLY A 172 -19.69 21.06 -27.31
N VAL A 173 -19.20 22.28 -27.20
CA VAL A 173 -18.43 22.95 -28.27
C VAL A 173 -16.97 22.97 -27.87
N LEU A 174 -16.13 22.31 -28.66
CA LEU A 174 -14.67 22.30 -28.49
C LEU A 174 -14.02 23.14 -29.59
N GLY A 175 -13.21 24.12 -29.18
CA GLY A 175 -12.32 24.82 -30.10
C GLY A 175 -11.13 23.95 -30.47
N PHE A 176 -10.70 24.02 -31.73
CA PHE A 176 -9.47 23.43 -32.21
C PHE A 176 -8.60 24.49 -32.86
N SER A 177 -7.30 24.30 -32.77
CA SER A 177 -6.31 25.10 -33.49
C SER A 177 -5.17 24.24 -34.00
N ASP A 178 -4.73 24.52 -35.21
CA ASP A 178 -3.43 24.11 -35.73
C ASP A 178 -2.53 25.35 -35.94
N ASN A 179 -1.36 25.19 -36.59
CA ASN A 179 -0.42 26.29 -36.82
C ASN A 179 -0.95 27.42 -37.73
N THR A 180 -2.10 27.21 -38.39
CA THR A 180 -2.61 28.05 -39.48
C THR A 180 -4.09 28.43 -39.35
N HIS A 181 -4.90 27.60 -38.68
CA HIS A 181 -6.35 27.72 -38.62
C HIS A 181 -6.89 27.40 -37.22
N SER A 182 -8.01 28.04 -36.88
CA SER A 182 -8.82 27.67 -35.71
C SER A 182 -10.28 27.49 -36.12
N TRP A 183 -10.94 26.48 -35.55
CA TRP A 183 -12.35 26.18 -35.82
C TRP A 183 -13.02 25.65 -34.55
N LYS A 184 -14.35 25.57 -34.55
CA LYS A 184 -15.12 24.98 -33.46
C LYS A 184 -15.80 23.71 -33.95
N LEU A 185 -15.83 22.69 -33.10
CA LEU A 185 -16.55 21.46 -33.33
C LEU A 185 -17.73 21.38 -32.36
N GLU A 186 -18.94 21.37 -32.90
CA GLU A 186 -20.16 21.08 -32.13
C GLU A 186 -20.31 19.57 -31.93
N GLY A 187 -20.89 19.17 -30.81
CA GLY A 187 -21.06 17.77 -30.43
C GLY A 187 -19.74 17.09 -30.05
N ALA A 188 -18.70 17.88 -29.76
CA ALA A 188 -17.41 17.39 -29.32
C ALA A 188 -17.50 16.94 -27.86
N ILE A 189 -16.75 15.89 -27.52
CA ILE A 189 -16.55 15.47 -26.13
C ILE A 189 -15.38 16.26 -25.55
N ASP A 190 -15.49 16.62 -24.27
CA ASP A 190 -14.37 17.19 -23.50
C ASP A 190 -13.09 16.36 -23.69
N TYR A 191 -11.94 17.03 -23.80
CA TYR A 191 -10.68 16.34 -24.09
C TYR A 191 -10.26 15.38 -22.95
N GLY A 192 -10.52 15.75 -21.70
CA GLY A 192 -10.30 14.89 -20.54
C GLY A 192 -11.16 13.64 -20.63
N ILE A 193 -12.46 13.81 -20.86
CA ILE A 193 -13.38 12.67 -21.01
C ILE A 193 -13.03 11.81 -22.22
N HIS A 194 -12.66 12.40 -23.35
CA HIS A 194 -12.24 11.67 -24.54
C HIS A 194 -11.02 10.78 -24.26
N ARG A 195 -10.07 11.26 -23.44
CA ARG A 195 -8.93 10.47 -22.99
C ARG A 195 -9.37 9.28 -22.12
N LEU A 196 -10.32 9.49 -21.20
CA LEU A 196 -10.85 8.39 -20.38
C LEU A 196 -11.52 7.33 -21.25
N VAL A 197 -12.34 7.72 -22.24
CA VAL A 197 -12.99 6.78 -23.16
C VAL A 197 -11.95 5.97 -23.94
N LYS A 198 -10.86 6.61 -24.38
CA LYS A 198 -9.75 5.93 -25.05
C LYS A 198 -9.10 4.89 -24.13
N GLU A 199 -8.85 5.24 -22.88
CA GLU A 199 -8.23 4.36 -21.88
C GLU A 199 -9.12 3.15 -21.55
N GLU A 200 -10.42 3.36 -21.28
CA GLU A 200 -11.35 2.29 -20.93
C GLU A 200 -11.61 1.31 -22.09
N LEU A 201 -11.67 1.81 -23.33
CA LEU A 201 -11.92 0.98 -24.50
C LEU A 201 -10.63 0.46 -25.17
N GLY A 202 -9.46 0.86 -24.69
CA GLY A 202 -8.17 0.47 -25.27
C GLY A 202 -7.97 0.97 -26.71
N LEU A 203 -8.51 2.15 -27.04
CA LEU A 203 -8.43 2.69 -28.40
C LEU A 203 -7.02 3.18 -28.73
N LYS A 204 -6.58 2.88 -29.96
CA LYS A 204 -5.31 3.36 -30.48
C LYS A 204 -5.43 4.81 -30.96
N ASP A 205 -4.39 5.58 -30.70
CA ASP A 205 -4.25 6.92 -31.26
C ASP A 205 -3.83 6.85 -32.72
N ASN A 206 -4.25 7.84 -33.49
CA ASN A 206 -3.81 8.03 -34.87
C ASN A 206 -2.81 9.18 -35.01
N GLY A 207 -2.48 9.88 -33.92
CA GLY A 207 -1.48 10.94 -33.92
C GLY A 207 -1.93 12.11 -34.78
N THR A 208 -2.55 13.11 -34.16
CA THR A 208 -2.92 14.35 -34.85
C THR A 208 -2.18 15.51 -34.22
N ASP A 209 -1.59 16.38 -35.03
CA ASP A 209 -0.93 17.62 -34.58
C ASP A 209 -1.93 18.73 -34.15
N VAL A 210 -3.22 18.41 -34.11
CA VAL A 210 -4.29 19.34 -33.73
C VAL A 210 -4.29 19.53 -32.22
N ARG A 211 -4.29 20.80 -31.79
CA ARG A 211 -4.35 21.15 -30.37
C ARG A 211 -5.78 21.47 -29.95
N PRO A 212 -6.33 20.80 -28.93
CA PRO A 212 -7.61 21.17 -28.36
C PRO A 212 -7.49 22.52 -27.65
N GLY A 213 -8.46 23.40 -27.90
CA GLY A 213 -8.61 24.71 -27.28
C GLY A 213 -9.69 24.71 -26.21
N LEU A 214 -10.41 25.82 -26.08
CA LEU A 214 -11.47 25.98 -25.08
C LEU A 214 -12.64 25.02 -25.33
N PHE A 215 -13.07 24.32 -24.28
CA PHE A 215 -14.29 23.52 -24.24
C PHE A 215 -15.40 24.26 -23.48
N ILE A 216 -16.63 24.18 -23.97
CA ILE A 216 -17.82 24.66 -23.27
C ILE A 216 -18.89 23.56 -23.39
N SER A 217 -19.36 23.02 -22.27
CA SER A 217 -20.37 21.96 -22.28
C SER A 217 -21.74 22.48 -22.71
N TYR A 218 -22.61 21.60 -23.20
CA TYR A 218 -23.98 21.99 -23.54
C TYR A 218 -24.79 22.41 -22.32
N ASP A 219 -24.53 21.82 -21.16
CA ASP A 219 -25.15 22.22 -19.91
C ASP A 219 -24.82 23.68 -19.53
N GLN A 220 -23.54 24.06 -19.68
CA GLN A 220 -23.10 25.45 -19.49
C GLN A 220 -23.70 26.40 -20.52
N LEU A 221 -23.86 25.97 -21.78
CA LEU A 221 -24.49 26.77 -22.83
C LEU A 221 -25.99 26.98 -22.57
N ARG A 222 -26.68 25.96 -22.07
CA ARG A 222 -28.12 26.03 -21.71
C ARG A 222 -28.37 26.94 -20.51
N SER A 223 -27.46 26.94 -19.53
CA SER A 223 -27.58 27.77 -18.33
C SER A 223 -27.34 29.27 -18.58
N ARG A 224 -26.87 29.65 -19.79
CA ARG A 224 -26.59 31.04 -20.19
C ARG A 224 -27.70 31.69 -21.02
N ASN A 225 -28.71 30.92 -21.43
CA ASN A 225 -29.86 31.37 -22.22
C ASN A 225 -31.13 31.32 -21.36
#